data_AF-A0A1Y5SHS1-F1
#
_entry.id   AF-A0A1Y5SHS1-F1
#
_cell.length_a   1.000
_cell.length_b   1.000
_cell.length_c   1.000
_cell.angle_alpha   90.00
_cell.angle_beta   90.00
_cell.angle_gamma   90.00
#
_symmetry.space_group_name_H-M   'P 1'
#
loop_
_entity.id
_entity.type
_entity.pdbx_description
1 polymer ?
#
loop_
_entity_poly.entity_id
_entity_poly.type
_entity_poly.pdbx_seq_one_letter_code
_entity_poly.pdbx_strand_id
1 'polypeptide(L)'
;MSKILEAFFVGAAFWLIIAVGLLFVLAALGVNVTPLFAMIGGASFFLAFAFQDTLGNLASGLMIMINRPFDEGDYVQVGGVGGTVRSVSISTSQGHIVPDKFTMIFCMTIVANRLTSVGLG
;
A
#
# COMPACT_ATOMS: atom_id res chain seq x y z
N MET A 1 -3.94 14.35 -18.86
CA MET A 1 -3.73 14.27 -17.40
C MET A 1 -4.83 15.09 -16.72
N SER A 2 -5.46 14.60 -15.66
CA SER A 2 -6.50 15.36 -14.96
C SER A 2 -5.88 16.59 -14.30
N LYS A 3 -6.41 17.78 -14.59
CA LYS A 3 -5.94 19.07 -14.02
C LYS A 3 -5.84 19.05 -12.48
N ILE A 4 -6.67 18.21 -11.86
CA ILE A 4 -6.67 17.97 -10.42
C ILE A 4 -5.36 17.31 -9.99
N LEU A 5 -4.96 16.21 -10.62
CA LEU A 5 -3.73 15.50 -10.27
C LEU A 5 -2.49 16.37 -10.47
N GLU A 6 -2.48 17.14 -11.57
CA GLU A 6 -1.43 18.10 -11.86
C GLU A 6 -1.34 19.18 -10.77
N ALA A 7 -2.48 19.75 -10.35
CA ALA A 7 -2.52 20.73 -9.27
C ALA A 7 -2.09 20.15 -7.91
N PHE A 8 -2.43 18.89 -7.61
CA PHE A 8 -1.98 18.22 -6.38
C PHE A 8 -0.46 18.00 -6.38
N PHE A 9 0.11 17.49 -7.47
CA PHE A 9 1.56 17.27 -7.58
C PHE A 9 2.35 18.58 -7.55
N VAL A 10 1.90 19.58 -8.30
CA VAL A 10 2.54 20.90 -8.34
C VAL A 10 2.41 21.60 -6.98
N GLY A 11 1.26 21.52 -6.33
CA GLY A 11 1.05 22.08 -4.98
C GLY A 11 1.96 21.43 -3.94
N ALA A 12 2.06 20.09 -3.94
CA ALA A 12 2.95 19.36 -3.04
C ALA A 12 4.43 19.69 -3.28
N ALA A 13 4.87 19.70 -4.54
CA ALA A 13 6.23 20.06 -4.90
C ALA A 13 6.57 21.50 -4.52
N PHE A 14 5.66 22.44 -4.75
CA PHE A 14 5.83 23.85 -4.39
C PHE A 14 6.06 24.05 -2.89
N TRP A 15 5.22 23.43 -2.05
CA TRP A 15 5.38 23.47 -0.60
C TRP A 15 6.70 22.85 -0.13
N LEU A 16 7.12 21.73 -0.75
CA LEU A 16 8.37 21.07 -0.43
C LEU A 16 9.57 21.95 -0.78
N ILE A 17 9.58 22.57 -1.96
CA ILE A 17 10.65 23.47 -2.41
C ILE A 17 10.75 24.69 -1.50
N ILE A 18 9.61 25.29 -1.11
CA ILE A 18 9.61 26.41 -0.15
C ILE A 18 10.18 25.99 1.20
N ALA A 19 9.77 24.84 1.73
CA ALA A 19 10.25 24.35 3.01
C ALA A 19 11.77 24.12 3.00
N VAL A 20 12.30 23.48 1.94
CA VAL A 20 13.73 23.24 1.77
C VAL A 20 14.48 24.56 1.57
N GLY A 21 13.96 25.47 0.74
CA GLY A 21 14.56 26.79 0.53
C GLY A 21 14.66 27.60 1.83
N LEU A 22 13.63 27.56 2.68
CA LEU A 22 13.64 28.22 3.99
C LEU A 22 14.73 27.65 4.90
N LEU A 23 14.94 26.33 4.90
CA LEU A 23 16.01 25.68 5.67
C LEU A 23 17.40 26.16 5.20
N PHE A 24 17.62 26.31 3.89
CA PHE A 24 18.87 26.84 3.35
C PHE A 24 19.13 28.28 3.78
N VAL A 25 18.09 29.12 3.78
CA VAL A 25 18.20 30.52 4.25
C VAL A 25 18.57 30.58 5.74
N LEU A 26 17.92 29.78 6.58
CA LEU A 26 18.24 29.68 8.01
C LEU A 26 19.68 29.19 8.24
N ALA A 27 20.12 28.20 7.46
CA ALA A 27 21.49 27.71 7.52
C ALA A 27 22.52 28.79 7.12
N ALA A 28 22.22 29.59 6.08
CA ALA A 28 23.08 30.69 5.65
C ALA A 28 23.17 31.84 6.68
N LEU A 29 22.14 32.02 7.50
CA LEU A 29 22.14 32.96 8.64
C LEU A 29 22.91 32.43 9.86
N GLY A 30 23.49 31.23 9.79
CA GLY A 30 24.23 30.60 10.88
C GLY A 30 23.34 29.96 11.95
N VAL A 31 22.03 29.82 11.69
CA VAL A 31 21.12 29.10 12.59
C VAL A 31 21.38 27.60 12.48
N ASN A 32 21.44 26.92 13.64
CA ASN A 32 21.58 25.48 13.67
C ASN A 32 20.28 24.80 13.21
N VAL A 33 20.29 24.26 11.99
CA VAL A 33 19.13 23.57 11.38
C VAL A 33 19.02 22.09 11.75
N THR A 34 20.03 21.51 12.40
CA THR A 34 20.05 20.11 12.84
C THR A 34 18.82 19.70 13.65
N PRO A 35 18.37 20.46 14.68
CA PRO A 35 17.15 20.11 15.41
C PRO A 35 15.88 20.22 14.55
N LEU A 36 15.85 21.08 13.53
CA LEU A 36 14.73 21.15 12.58
C LEU A 36 14.64 19.87 11.74
N PHE A 37 15.78 19.38 11.24
CA PHE A 37 15.84 18.10 10.53
C PHE A 37 15.44 16.92 11.42
N ALA A 38 15.86 16.92 12.69
CA ALA A 38 15.47 15.88 13.65
C ALA A 38 13.95 15.85 13.87
N MET A 39 13.31 17.02 14.00
CA MET A 39 11.85 17.11 14.15
C MET A 39 11.10 16.68 12.89
N ILE A 40 11.52 17.14 11.70
CA ILE A 40 10.89 16.77 10.42
C ILE A 40 11.07 15.27 10.16
N GLY A 41 12.27 14.73 10.42
CA GLY A 41 12.55 13.31 10.29
C GLY A 41 11.66 12.46 11.21
N GLY A 42 11.52 12.86 12.47
CA GLY A 42 10.62 12.20 13.42
C GLY A 42 9.14 12.28 13.03
N ALA A 43 8.68 13.44 12.55
CA ALA A 43 7.29 13.63 12.11
C ALA A 43 6.96 12.82 10.85
N SER A 44 7.92 12.66 9.92
CA SER A 44 7.74 11.95 8.65
C SER A 44 7.51 10.45 8.85
N PHE A 45 7.98 9.88 9.96
CA PHE A 45 7.80 8.47 10.29
C PHE A 45 6.33 8.08 10.44
N PHE A 46 5.51 8.92 11.07
CA PHE A 46 4.07 8.67 11.21
C PHE A 46 3.36 8.65 9.85
N LEU A 47 3.76 9.54 8.93
CA LEU A 47 3.23 9.56 7.58
C LEU A 47 3.64 8.32 6.79
N ALA A 48 4.88 7.85 6.95
CA ALA A 48 5.34 6.60 6.36
C ALA A 48 4.55 5.40 6.88
N PHE A 49 4.25 5.36 8.18
CA PHE A 49 3.39 4.33 8.77
C PHE A 49 1.95 4.41 8.29
N ALA A 50 1.39 5.61 8.11
CA ALA A 50 0.03 5.75 7.56
C ALA A 50 -0.09 5.21 6.13
N PHE A 51 1.00 5.24 5.35
CA PHE A 51 1.02 4.69 3.99
C PHE A 51 1.40 3.21 3.93
N GLN A 52 1.91 2.62 5.01
CA GLN A 52 2.39 1.23 5.03
C GLN A 52 1.32 0.24 4.55
N ASP A 53 0.07 0.39 4.98
CA ASP A 53 -1.05 -0.47 4.56
C ASP A 53 -1.36 -0.34 3.06
N THR A 54 -1.34 0.88 2.52
CA THR A 54 -1.64 1.13 1.10
C THR A 54 -0.53 0.58 0.21
N LEU A 55 0.73 0.82 0.56
CA LEU A 55 1.87 0.27 -0.18
C LEU A 55 1.97 -1.26 -0.03
N GLY A 56 1.65 -1.83 1.12
CA GLY A 56 1.65 -3.27 1.35
C GLY A 56 0.64 -4.00 0.45
N ASN A 57 -0.54 -3.41 0.27
CA ASN A 57 -1.55 -3.92 -0.66
C ASN A 57 -1.11 -3.82 -2.12
N LEU A 58 -0.51 -2.69 -2.52
CA LEU A 58 0.04 -2.52 -3.87
C LEU A 58 1.17 -3.52 -4.16
N ALA A 59 2.11 -3.67 -3.23
CA ALA A 59 3.25 -4.59 -3.36
C ALA A 59 2.79 -6.06 -3.43
N SER A 60 1.80 -6.43 -2.62
CA SER A 60 1.22 -7.78 -2.64
C SER A 60 0.50 -8.05 -3.96
N GLY A 61 -0.22 -7.06 -4.50
CA GLY A 61 -0.84 -7.14 -5.83
C GLY A 61 0.19 -7.32 -6.94
N LEU A 62 1.29 -6.56 -6.91
CA LEU A 62 2.42 -6.72 -7.83
C LEU A 62 3.08 -8.09 -7.71
N MET A 63 3.26 -8.60 -6.49
CA MET A 63 3.87 -9.91 -6.25
C MET A 63 3.04 -11.06 -6.82
N ILE A 64 1.72 -11.02 -6.68
CA ILE A 64 0.80 -12.00 -7.30
C ILE A 64 0.88 -11.92 -8.83
N MET A 65 0.93 -10.71 -9.38
CA MET A 65 0.98 -10.48 -10.82
C MET A 65 2.29 -10.98 -11.44
N ILE A 66 3.42 -10.84 -10.72
CA ILE A 66 4.74 -11.35 -11.14
C ILE A 66 4.84 -12.87 -11.01
N ASN A 67 4.36 -13.44 -9.90
CA ASN A 67 4.56 -14.87 -9.60
C ASN A 67 3.45 -15.78 -10.17
N ARG A 68 2.36 -15.23 -10.74
CA ARG A 68 1.14 -15.95 -11.18
C ARG A 68 0.87 -17.26 -10.39
N PRO A 69 0.68 -17.21 -9.06
CA PRO A 69 0.57 -18.42 -8.26
C PRO A 69 -0.80 -19.14 -8.34
N PHE A 70 -1.73 -18.67 -9.17
CA PHE A 70 -3.09 -19.22 -9.26
C PHE A 70 -3.58 -19.29 -10.70
N ASP A 71 -4.00 -20.49 -11.12
CA ASP A 71 -4.90 -20.69 -12.25
C ASP A 71 -6.36 -20.73 -11.76
N GLU A 72 -7.29 -20.37 -12.63
CA GLU A 72 -8.73 -20.29 -12.33
C GLU A 72 -9.29 -21.67 -11.91
N GLY A 73 -9.80 -21.80 -10.68
CA GLY A 73 -10.53 -23.01 -10.22
C GLY A 73 -10.16 -23.57 -8.85
N ASP A 74 -9.11 -23.09 -8.20
CA ASP A 74 -8.61 -23.65 -6.93
C ASP A 74 -9.39 -23.20 -5.67
N TYR A 75 -9.60 -24.14 -4.74
CA TYR A 75 -10.16 -23.85 -3.42
C TYR A 75 -9.05 -23.39 -2.47
N VAL A 76 -9.10 -22.13 -2.05
CA VAL A 76 -8.04 -21.50 -1.26
C VAL A 76 -8.57 -21.16 0.12
N GLN A 77 -7.90 -21.65 1.15
CA GLN A 77 -8.20 -21.32 2.54
C GLN A 77 -7.15 -20.32 3.06
N VAL A 78 -7.61 -19.17 3.57
CA VAL A 78 -6.74 -18.10 4.07
C VAL A 78 -7.17 -17.74 5.49
N GLY A 79 -6.27 -17.95 6.45
CA GLY A 79 -6.49 -17.51 7.84
C GLY A 79 -7.73 -18.09 8.53
N GLY A 80 -8.10 -19.34 8.22
CA GLY A 80 -9.22 -20.04 8.87
C GLY A 80 -10.61 -19.77 8.28
N VAL A 81 -10.72 -18.93 7.24
CA VAL A 81 -11.95 -18.73 6.46
C VAL A 81 -11.78 -19.43 5.11
N GLY A 82 -12.63 -20.42 4.82
CA GLY A 82 -12.62 -21.19 3.58
C GLY A 82 -13.64 -20.68 2.58
N GLY A 83 -13.27 -20.60 1.30
CA GLY A 83 -14.19 -20.24 0.23
C GLY A 83 -13.59 -20.45 -1.16
N THR A 84 -14.44 -20.72 -2.15
CA THR A 84 -14.03 -21.01 -3.52
C THR A 84 -13.68 -19.73 -4.28
N VAL A 85 -12.47 -19.64 -4.84
CA VAL A 85 -11.99 -18.44 -5.56
C VAL A 85 -12.52 -18.46 -7.00
N ARG A 86 -13.45 -17.56 -7.33
CA ARG A 86 -14.06 -17.50 -8.68
C ARG A 86 -13.38 -16.53 -9.66
N SER A 87 -12.65 -15.51 -9.20
CA SER A 87 -11.82 -14.65 -10.07
C SER A 87 -10.77 -13.84 -9.31
N VAL A 88 -9.59 -13.65 -9.90
CA VAL A 88 -8.48 -12.85 -9.33
C VAL A 88 -8.26 -11.62 -10.22
N SER A 89 -8.47 -10.41 -9.69
CA SER A 89 -8.18 -9.14 -10.37
C SER A 89 -7.17 -8.32 -9.56
N ILE A 90 -6.26 -7.65 -10.26
CA ILE A 90 -5.00 -7.03 -9.76
C ILE A 90 -5.20 -5.90 -8.73
N SER A 91 -6.43 -5.49 -8.42
CA SER A 91 -6.70 -4.55 -7.32
C SER A 91 -7.78 -5.01 -6.34
N THR A 92 -8.44 -6.14 -6.59
CA THR A 92 -9.38 -6.80 -5.68
C THR A 92 -9.57 -8.20 -6.24
N SER A 93 -9.10 -9.24 -5.56
CA SER A 93 -9.56 -10.60 -5.86
C SER A 93 -11.05 -10.66 -5.50
N GLN A 94 -11.94 -10.49 -6.48
CA GLN A 94 -13.35 -10.85 -6.32
C GLN A 94 -13.46 -12.37 -6.35
N GLY A 95 -13.09 -12.99 -5.23
CA GLY A 95 -13.52 -14.34 -4.89
C GLY A 95 -14.98 -14.26 -4.47
N HIS A 96 -15.90 -14.59 -5.36
CA HIS A 96 -17.32 -14.73 -5.03
C HIS A 96 -17.51 -15.96 -4.14
N ILE A 97 -17.32 -15.79 -2.84
CA ILE A 97 -17.59 -16.78 -1.80
C ILE A 97 -18.98 -16.45 -1.26
N VAL A 98 -19.97 -17.28 -1.61
CA VAL A 98 -21.34 -17.25 -1.06
C VAL A 98 -21.49 -18.54 -0.24
N PRO A 99 -21.87 -18.47 1.04
CA PRO A 99 -23.01 -17.69 1.50
C PRO A 99 -22.71 -16.58 2.52
N ASP A 100 -23.43 -15.46 2.33
CA ASP A 100 -23.85 -14.46 3.32
C ASP A 100 -22.89 -13.43 3.92
N LYS A 101 -21.65 -13.25 3.41
CA LYS A 101 -20.84 -12.08 3.80
C LYS A 101 -19.86 -11.66 2.71
N PHE A 102 -20.07 -10.46 2.15
CA PHE A 102 -19.13 -9.79 1.27
C PHE A 102 -17.86 -9.44 2.06
N THR A 103 -16.93 -10.39 2.18
CA THR A 103 -15.70 -10.23 2.95
C THR A 103 -14.60 -9.82 1.99
N MET A 104 -14.26 -8.52 2.00
CA MET A 104 -13.14 -8.00 1.23
C MET A 104 -11.83 -8.37 1.95
N ILE A 105 -11.11 -9.36 1.41
CA ILE A 105 -9.83 -9.82 1.97
C ILE A 105 -8.70 -9.01 1.32
N PHE A 106 -7.89 -8.35 2.14
CA PHE A 106 -6.74 -7.58 1.68
C PHE A 106 -5.64 -8.50 1.16
N CYS A 107 -5.00 -8.08 0.05
CA CYS A 107 -3.94 -8.84 -0.60
C CYS A 107 -2.76 -9.14 0.35
N MET A 108 -2.48 -8.22 1.28
CA MET A 108 -1.45 -8.39 2.30
C MET A 108 -1.77 -9.53 3.27
N THR A 109 -3.05 -9.81 3.57
CA THR A 109 -3.47 -10.95 4.39
C THR A 109 -3.27 -12.29 3.69
N ILE A 110 -3.41 -12.33 2.37
CA ILE A 110 -3.22 -13.53 1.54
C ILE A 110 -1.74 -13.93 1.51
N VAL A 111 -0.83 -12.97 1.43
CA VAL A 111 0.63 -13.20 1.41
C VAL A 111 1.17 -13.54 2.81
N ALA A 112 0.64 -12.90 3.86
CA ALA A 112 1.12 -13.08 5.23
C ALA A 112 0.73 -14.43 5.85
N ASN A 113 -0.34 -15.06 5.35
CA ASN A 113 -0.82 -16.35 5.85
C ASN A 113 -0.43 -17.49 4.91
N ARG A 114 -0.16 -18.69 5.45
CA ARG A 114 0.04 -19.86 4.60
C ARG A 114 -1.27 -20.18 3.90
N LEU A 115 -1.29 -19.98 2.58
CA LEU A 115 -2.34 -20.46 1.68
C LEU A 115 -2.37 -21.98 1.76
N THR A 116 -3.30 -22.55 2.53
CA THR A 116 -3.59 -23.98 2.43
C THR A 116 -4.51 -24.15 1.22
N SER A 117 -3.91 -24.48 0.07
CA SER A 117 -4.65 -25.11 -1.02
C SER A 117 -5.11 -26.47 -0.49
N VAL A 118 -6.40 -26.59 -0.20
CA VAL A 118 -7.01 -27.88 0.08
C VAL A 118 -7.36 -28.45 -1.28
N GLY A 119 -6.36 -29.06 -1.92
CA GLY A 119 -6.59 -29.87 -3.11
C GLY A 119 -7.63 -30.93 -2.77
N LEU A 120 -8.80 -30.82 -3.38
CA LEU A 120 -9.79 -31.89 -3.41
C LEU A 120 -9.24 -32.99 -4.35
N GLY A 121 -8.44 -33.89 -3.76
CA GLY A 121 -8.30 -35.27 -4.21
C GLY A 121 -9.28 -36.14 -3.44
#